data_AF-W0RE22-F1
#
_entry.id   AF-W0RE22-F1
#
_cell.length_a   1.000
_cell.length_b   1.000
_cell.length_c   1.000
_cell.angle_alpha   90.00
_cell.angle_beta   90.00
_cell.angle_gamma   90.00
#
_symmetry.space_group_name_H-M   'P 1'
#
loop_
_entity.id
_entity.type
_entity.pdbx_description
1 polymer ?
#
loop_
_entity_poly.entity_id
_entity_poly.type
_entity_poly.pdbx_seq_one_letter_code
_entity_poly.pdbx_strand_id
1 'polypeptide(L)'
;MVAAAPVAVPAMATALMSGGIYFSGWVAGGVQVPYQMAKDWLLSERVVAHVPDGTGHMLNVRVRHLRESALLYDGGAPAIHLQQDDGVRVLTGAAAQRGLGVLLARSNAWGASASQVRAAVQRIGERGDVTGWLRAASRLSARPGGRVMAKMRKVGALGLTPVERLAVEMALHEDAERKILEGELAHLAEAWKAAEEIAAIADVL
;
A
#
# COMPACT_ATOMS: atom_id res chain seq x y z
N MET A 1 69.31 -4.06 39.90
CA MET A 1 67.93 -4.48 40.28
C MET A 1 66.94 -3.62 39.54
N VAL A 2 66.33 -4.14 38.48
CA VAL A 2 65.11 -3.58 37.86
C VAL A 2 64.18 -4.77 37.74
N ALA A 3 63.09 -4.76 38.51
CA ALA A 3 62.12 -5.83 38.59
C ALA A 3 61.19 -5.78 37.36
N ALA A 4 61.07 -6.91 36.68
CA ALA A 4 60.06 -7.12 35.64
C ALA A 4 58.70 -7.36 36.31
N ALA A 5 57.71 -6.52 35.97
CA ALA A 5 56.32 -6.75 36.34
C ALA A 5 55.63 -7.62 35.26
N PRO A 6 54.85 -8.65 35.64
CA PRO A 6 54.11 -9.45 34.67
C PRO A 6 52.89 -8.69 34.16
N VAL A 7 52.75 -8.60 32.83
CA VAL A 7 51.54 -8.11 32.16
C VAL A 7 50.46 -9.19 32.32
N ALA A 8 49.41 -8.86 33.06
CA ALA A 8 48.22 -9.69 33.19
C ALA A 8 47.49 -9.76 31.84
N VAL A 9 47.39 -10.96 31.27
CA VAL A 9 46.49 -11.26 30.16
C VAL A 9 45.08 -11.42 30.74
N PRO A 10 44.08 -10.62 30.35
CA PRO A 10 42.72 -10.86 30.79
C PRO A 10 42.19 -12.12 30.09
N ALA A 11 41.86 -13.13 30.89
CA ALA A 11 41.20 -14.35 30.46
C ALA A 11 39.83 -14.00 29.83
N MET A 12 39.69 -14.25 28.52
CA MET A 12 38.39 -14.27 27.85
C MET A 12 37.61 -15.48 28.35
N ALA A 13 36.66 -15.27 29.25
CA ALA A 13 35.67 -16.26 29.61
C ALA A 13 34.72 -16.49 28.42
N THR A 14 35.00 -17.51 27.62
CA THR A 14 34.05 -18.07 26.64
C THR A 14 32.93 -18.78 27.39
N ALA A 15 31.85 -18.05 27.67
CA ALA A 15 30.58 -18.65 28.06
C ALA A 15 29.93 -19.26 26.81
N LEU A 16 30.03 -20.59 26.69
CA LEU A 16 29.23 -21.42 25.80
C LEU A 16 27.75 -21.32 26.22
N MET A 17 26.95 -20.51 25.50
CA MET A 17 25.50 -20.63 25.50
C MET A 17 25.02 -21.06 24.10
N SER A 18 24.53 -22.29 24.08
CA SER A 18 23.66 -22.95 23.10
C SER A 18 22.91 -22.05 22.09
N GLY A 19 23.07 -22.39 20.81
CA GLY A 19 21.94 -22.44 19.86
C GLY A 19 21.50 -21.13 19.22
N GLY A 20 22.35 -20.52 18.39
CA GLY A 20 21.90 -19.51 17.44
C GLY A 20 23.05 -19.15 16.50
N ILE A 21 22.96 -19.54 15.23
CA ILE A 21 23.90 -19.07 14.21
C ILE A 21 23.59 -17.59 13.99
N TYR A 22 24.31 -16.71 14.70
CA TYR A 22 24.29 -15.27 14.48
C TYR A 22 25.10 -14.97 13.23
N PHE A 23 24.44 -14.92 12.06
CA PHE A 23 25.02 -14.31 10.87
C PHE A 23 25.02 -12.78 11.08
N SER A 24 26.01 -12.27 11.82
CA SER A 24 26.32 -10.84 11.89
C SER A 24 27.11 -10.46 10.63
N GLY A 25 26.40 -10.08 9.57
CA GLY A 25 27.04 -9.49 8.40
C GLY A 25 27.62 -8.12 8.75
N TRP A 26 28.93 -7.97 8.56
CA TRP A 26 29.62 -6.69 8.67
C TRP A 26 29.16 -5.78 7.53
N VAL A 27 28.50 -4.67 7.84
CA VAL A 27 28.33 -3.56 6.90
C VAL A 27 29.29 -2.46 7.35
N ALA A 28 30.06 -1.92 6.41
CA ALA A 28 31.21 -1.03 6.62
C ALA A 28 30.98 0.01 7.75
N GLY A 29 31.83 -0.02 8.78
CA GLY A 29 31.80 0.92 9.91
C GLY A 29 31.85 0.32 11.32
N GLY A 30 31.88 -1.01 11.48
CA GLY A 30 32.07 -1.64 12.81
C GLY A 30 30.83 -1.69 13.71
N VAL A 31 29.65 -1.33 13.20
CA VAL A 31 28.39 -1.46 13.93
C VAL A 31 27.81 -2.86 13.71
N GLN A 32 27.70 -3.65 14.79
CA GLN A 32 26.94 -4.90 14.75
C GLN A 32 25.45 -4.60 14.63
N VAL A 33 24.92 -4.69 13.41
CA VAL A 33 23.47 -4.63 13.19
C VAL A 33 22.92 -6.06 13.34
N PRO A 34 21.95 -6.30 14.25
CA PRO A 34 21.32 -7.61 14.36
C PRO A 34 20.76 -8.06 13.01
N TYR A 35 20.92 -9.33 12.64
CA TYR A 35 20.46 -9.87 11.35
C TYR A 35 19.00 -9.52 11.03
N GLN A 36 18.12 -9.53 12.05
CA GLN A 36 16.72 -9.15 11.87
C GLN A 36 16.54 -7.68 11.47
N MET A 37 17.35 -6.76 12.03
CA MET A 37 17.32 -5.35 11.66
C MET A 37 17.89 -5.14 10.24
N ALA A 38 18.96 -5.83 9.89
CA ALA A 38 19.52 -5.79 8.54
C ALA A 38 18.53 -6.35 7.50
N LYS A 39 17.84 -7.45 7.82
CA LYS A 39 16.80 -8.06 6.98
C LYS A 39 15.59 -7.15 6.84
N ASP A 40 15.09 -6.58 7.94
CA ASP A 40 13.97 -5.63 7.92
C ASP A 40 14.33 -4.37 7.10
N TRP A 41 15.56 -3.88 7.23
CA TRP A 41 16.07 -2.75 6.44
C TRP A 41 16.13 -3.09 4.93
N LEU A 42 16.77 -4.19 4.55
CA LEU A 42 16.86 -4.65 3.15
C LEU A 42 15.48 -4.85 2.52
N LEU A 43 14.54 -5.44 3.26
CA LEU A 43 13.16 -5.61 2.78
C LEU A 43 12.44 -4.26 2.65
N SER A 44 12.75 -3.29 3.50
CA SER A 44 12.14 -1.96 3.50
C SER A 44 12.60 -1.08 2.32
N GLU A 45 13.84 -1.28 1.84
CA GLU A 45 14.45 -0.55 0.72
C GLU A 45 14.06 -1.11 -0.65
N ARG A 46 13.41 -2.27 -0.71
CA ARG A 46 12.99 -2.86 -1.97
C ARG A 46 11.96 -1.96 -2.67
N VAL A 47 12.24 -1.56 -3.90
CA VAL A 47 11.28 -0.89 -4.79
C VAL A 47 10.16 -1.88 -5.12
N VAL A 48 8.92 -1.45 -4.92
CA VAL A 48 7.71 -2.27 -5.12
C VAL A 48 6.87 -1.78 -6.28
N ALA A 49 6.91 -0.49 -6.59
CA ALA A 49 6.12 0.11 -7.65
C ALA A 49 6.80 1.37 -8.21
N HIS A 50 6.46 1.68 -9.46
CA HIS A 50 6.73 2.97 -10.08
C HIS A 50 5.38 3.63 -10.34
N VAL A 51 5.14 4.81 -9.78
CA VAL A 51 3.84 5.48 -9.86
C VAL A 51 4.00 6.80 -10.62
N PRO A 52 3.22 7.03 -11.69
CA PRO A 52 3.24 8.32 -12.38
C PRO A 52 2.62 9.40 -11.49
N ASP A 53 3.27 10.55 -11.37
CA ASP A 53 2.81 11.65 -10.53
C ASP A 53 1.76 12.57 -11.18
N GLY A 54 1.47 12.34 -12.47
CA GLY A 54 0.53 13.13 -13.26
C GLY A 54 1.16 14.27 -14.07
N THR A 55 2.44 14.60 -13.81
CA THR A 55 3.20 15.61 -14.56
C THR A 55 4.17 14.99 -15.59
N GLY A 56 4.20 13.65 -15.66
CA GLY A 56 5.10 12.88 -16.53
C GLY A 56 6.30 12.30 -15.79
N HIS A 57 6.48 12.60 -14.51
CA HIS A 57 7.52 12.00 -13.69
C HIS A 57 7.06 10.68 -13.05
N MET A 58 7.98 9.73 -12.94
CA MET A 58 7.76 8.44 -12.30
C MET A 58 8.36 8.46 -10.89
N LEU A 59 7.55 8.12 -9.90
CA LEU A 59 7.94 8.05 -8.49
C LEU A 59 8.31 6.60 -8.15
N ASN A 60 9.53 6.40 -7.64
CA ASN A 60 9.98 5.11 -7.13
C ASN A 60 9.41 4.89 -5.73
N VAL A 61 8.53 3.90 -5.59
CA VAL A 61 7.90 3.58 -4.31
C VAL A 61 8.52 2.32 -3.74
N ARG A 62 9.05 2.41 -2.51
CA ARG A 62 9.61 1.29 -1.75
C ARG A 62 8.65 0.77 -0.68
N VAL A 63 8.96 -0.39 -0.11
CA VAL A 63 8.15 -0.98 0.97
C VAL A 63 8.00 -0.03 2.15
N ARG A 64 9.06 0.70 2.53
CA ARG A 64 8.99 1.68 3.62
C ARG A 64 8.02 2.82 3.34
N HIS A 65 8.04 3.34 2.11
CA HIS A 65 7.18 4.46 1.69
C HIS A 65 5.71 4.08 1.80
N LEU A 66 5.36 2.86 1.39
CA LEU A 66 3.99 2.36 1.49
C LEU A 66 3.44 2.34 2.92
N ARG A 67 4.27 2.00 3.90
CA ARG A 67 3.85 1.89 5.32
C ARG A 67 3.60 3.26 5.96
N GLU A 68 4.25 4.29 5.43
CA GLU A 68 4.20 5.65 5.94
C GLU A 68 3.27 6.55 5.10
N SER A 69 2.79 6.04 3.97
CA SER A 69 1.80 6.68 3.11
C SER A 69 0.39 6.55 3.69
N ALA A 70 -0.52 7.44 3.30
CA ALA A 70 -1.91 7.43 3.75
C ALA A 70 -2.90 7.66 2.62
N LEU A 71 -4.10 7.11 2.77
CA LEU A 71 -5.26 7.36 1.92
C LEU A 71 -6.00 8.60 2.41
N LEU A 72 -6.34 9.48 1.49
CA LEU A 72 -7.18 10.64 1.75
C LEU A 72 -8.51 10.52 1.01
N TYR A 73 -9.60 10.78 1.72
CA TYR A 73 -10.93 10.79 1.14
C TYR A 73 -11.85 11.72 1.94
N ASP A 74 -12.31 12.79 1.29
CA ASP A 74 -13.17 13.83 1.88
C ASP A 74 -14.64 13.75 1.41
N GLY A 75 -14.98 12.79 0.55
CA GLY A 75 -16.30 12.67 -0.09
C GLY A 75 -16.29 12.97 -1.59
N GLY A 76 -15.14 13.34 -2.15
CA GLY A 76 -14.93 13.45 -3.59
C GLY A 76 -14.10 12.29 -4.16
N ALA A 77 -13.10 12.63 -4.96
CA ALA A 77 -12.16 11.65 -5.51
C ALA A 77 -11.11 11.24 -4.47
N PRO A 78 -10.67 9.96 -4.45
CA PRO A 78 -9.60 9.52 -3.57
C PRO A 78 -8.28 10.23 -3.90
N ALA A 79 -7.51 10.54 -2.86
CA ALA A 79 -6.16 11.09 -2.93
C ALA A 79 -5.19 10.26 -2.09
N ILE A 80 -3.89 10.38 -2.36
CA ILE A 80 -2.84 9.65 -1.63
C ILE A 80 -1.81 10.64 -1.11
N HIS A 81 -1.51 10.57 0.18
CA HIS A 81 -0.26 11.09 0.72
C HIS A 81 0.81 10.01 0.54
N LEU A 82 1.59 10.11 -0.53
CA LEU A 82 2.65 9.18 -0.87
C LEU A 82 3.97 9.65 -0.27
N GLN A 83 4.53 8.86 0.63
CA GLN A 83 5.87 9.11 1.17
C GLN A 83 6.94 8.79 0.15
N GLN A 84 8.01 9.57 0.15
CA GLN A 84 9.17 9.42 -0.71
C GLN A 84 10.46 9.65 0.11
N ASP A 85 11.62 9.50 -0.53
CA ASP A 85 12.90 9.76 0.12
C ASP A 85 13.11 11.24 0.43
N ASP A 86 12.56 12.12 -0.41
CA ASP A 86 12.71 13.56 -0.42
C ASP A 86 11.52 14.31 0.21
N GLY A 87 10.50 13.59 0.71
CA GLY A 87 9.36 14.17 1.39
C GLY A 87 8.05 13.46 1.12
N VAL A 88 6.95 14.22 1.15
CA VAL A 88 5.60 13.72 0.89
C VAL A 88 5.10 14.31 -0.42
N ARG A 89 4.51 13.49 -1.28
CA ARG A 89 3.78 13.94 -2.47
C ARG A 89 2.31 13.60 -2.37
N VAL A 90 1.46 14.57 -2.69
CA VAL A 90 0.01 14.38 -2.71
C VAL A 90 -0.41 14.07 -4.14
N LEU A 91 -0.89 12.86 -4.36
CA LEU A 91 -1.49 12.47 -5.63
C LEU A 91 -3.01 12.68 -5.55
N THR A 92 -3.59 13.27 -6.59
CA THR A 92 -5.03 13.51 -6.71
C THR A 92 -5.56 13.04 -8.07
N GLY A 93 -6.88 12.93 -8.19
CA GLY A 93 -7.57 12.62 -9.45
C GLY A 93 -7.06 11.34 -10.11
N ALA A 94 -6.82 11.40 -11.42
CA ALA A 94 -6.38 10.24 -12.21
C ALA A 94 -5.00 9.70 -11.77
N ALA A 95 -4.10 10.56 -11.27
CA ALA A 95 -2.80 10.12 -10.75
C ALA A 95 -2.97 9.33 -9.44
N ALA A 96 -3.85 9.78 -8.55
CA ALA A 96 -4.20 9.04 -7.35
C ALA A 96 -4.86 7.70 -7.67
N GLN A 97 -5.80 7.66 -8.61
CA GLN A 97 -6.49 6.41 -8.98
C GLN A 97 -5.51 5.37 -9.54
N ARG A 98 -4.66 5.76 -10.50
CA ARG A 98 -3.63 4.87 -11.05
C ARG A 98 -2.63 4.44 -9.97
N GLY A 99 -2.19 5.39 -9.14
CA GLY A 99 -1.30 5.12 -8.02
C GLY A 99 -1.90 4.10 -7.06
N LEU A 100 -3.13 4.31 -6.58
CA LEU A 100 -3.82 3.39 -5.68
C LEU A 100 -3.95 1.99 -6.30
N GLY A 101 -4.36 1.90 -7.57
CA GLY A 101 -4.46 0.63 -8.29
C GLY A 101 -3.14 -0.14 -8.28
N VAL A 102 -2.04 0.51 -8.67
CA VAL A 102 -0.70 -0.12 -8.68
C VAL A 102 -0.26 -0.52 -7.27
N LEU A 103 -0.44 0.36 -6.29
CA LEU A 103 0.04 0.14 -4.92
C LEU A 103 -0.75 -0.97 -4.21
N LEU A 104 -2.08 -1.00 -4.39
CA LEU A 104 -2.96 -2.03 -3.80
C LEU A 104 -2.76 -3.38 -4.47
N ALA A 105 -2.75 -3.45 -5.80
CA ALA A 105 -2.51 -4.69 -6.54
C ALA A 105 -1.17 -5.32 -6.14
N ARG A 106 -0.11 -4.51 -6.03
CA ARG A 106 1.20 -5.00 -5.56
C ARG A 106 1.17 -5.46 -4.11
N SER A 107 0.44 -4.74 -3.26
CA SER A 107 0.24 -5.06 -1.85
C SER A 107 -0.50 -6.37 -1.62
N ASN A 108 -1.42 -6.68 -2.53
CA ASN A 108 -2.32 -7.83 -2.50
C ASN A 108 -1.89 -8.89 -3.54
N ALA A 109 -0.64 -8.89 -3.99
CA ALA A 109 -0.14 -9.75 -5.08
C ALA A 109 -0.28 -11.26 -4.84
N TRP A 110 -0.46 -11.70 -3.59
CA TRP A 110 -0.73 -13.10 -3.25
C TRP A 110 -2.22 -13.48 -3.29
N GLY A 111 -3.09 -12.55 -3.71
CA GLY A 111 -4.53 -12.71 -3.70
C GLY A 111 -5.14 -12.66 -2.31
N ALA A 112 -6.46 -12.75 -2.26
CA ALA A 112 -7.24 -12.82 -1.04
C ALA A 112 -7.95 -14.17 -0.91
N SER A 113 -8.04 -14.70 0.30
CA SER A 113 -8.86 -15.87 0.57
C SER A 113 -10.35 -15.52 0.49
N ALA A 114 -11.22 -16.51 0.26
CA ALA A 114 -12.66 -16.32 0.28
C ALA A 114 -13.17 -15.73 1.62
N SER A 115 -12.53 -16.06 2.75
CA SER A 115 -12.87 -15.48 4.05
C SER A 115 -12.48 -14.00 4.15
N GLN A 116 -11.35 -13.60 3.58
CA GLN A 116 -10.93 -12.19 3.51
C GLN A 116 -11.86 -11.38 2.62
N VAL A 117 -12.29 -11.93 1.48
CA VAL A 117 -13.28 -11.30 0.58
C VAL A 117 -14.60 -11.08 1.32
N ARG A 118 -15.16 -12.11 1.99
CA ARG A 118 -16.38 -11.96 2.78
C ARG A 118 -16.24 -10.90 3.87
N ALA A 119 -15.11 -10.89 4.59
CA ALA A 119 -14.85 -9.88 5.61
C ALA A 119 -14.70 -8.46 5.04
N ALA A 120 -14.15 -8.32 3.82
CA ALA A 120 -14.05 -7.05 3.13
C ALA A 120 -15.43 -6.52 2.74
N VAL A 121 -16.26 -7.36 2.11
CA VAL A 121 -17.66 -7.02 1.76
C VAL A 121 -18.46 -6.64 3.00
N GLN A 122 -18.35 -7.44 4.08
CA GLN A 122 -19.01 -7.14 5.34
C GLN A 122 -18.59 -5.77 5.89
N ARG A 123 -17.29 -5.42 5.85
CA ARG A 123 -16.82 -4.11 6.29
C ARG A 123 -17.36 -2.96 5.48
N ILE A 124 -17.52 -3.14 4.17
CA ILE A 124 -18.15 -2.13 3.31
C ILE A 124 -19.61 -1.96 3.72
N GLY A 125 -20.36 -3.06 3.85
CA GLY A 125 -21.77 -3.04 4.27
C GLY A 125 -22.00 -2.43 5.66
N GLU A 126 -21.14 -2.71 6.63
CA GLU A 126 -21.19 -2.12 7.99
C GLU A 126 -20.99 -0.60 7.99
N ARG A 127 -20.43 -0.03 6.91
CA ARG A 127 -20.26 1.41 6.72
C ARG A 127 -21.32 2.03 5.81
N GLY A 128 -22.33 1.25 5.43
CA GLY A 128 -23.44 1.66 4.57
C GLY A 128 -23.14 1.45 3.10
N ASP A 129 -22.04 2.01 2.61
CA ASP A 129 -21.65 1.98 1.21
C ASP A 129 -20.13 2.10 1.00
N VAL A 130 -19.72 2.06 -0.27
CA VAL A 130 -18.33 2.25 -0.72
C VAL A 130 -17.76 3.60 -0.26
N THR A 131 -18.53 4.68 -0.41
CA THR A 131 -18.15 6.03 -0.01
C THR A 131 -17.85 6.12 1.49
N GLY A 132 -18.73 5.55 2.31
CA GLY A 132 -18.60 5.46 3.76
C GLY A 132 -17.39 4.63 4.16
N TRP A 133 -17.11 3.54 3.44
CA TRP A 133 -15.90 2.76 3.62
C TRP A 133 -14.63 3.54 3.29
N LEU A 134 -14.55 4.22 2.14
CA LEU A 134 -13.37 5.01 1.74
C LEU A 134 -13.06 6.13 2.74
N ARG A 135 -14.09 6.81 3.25
CA ARG A 135 -13.95 7.80 4.32
C ARG A 135 -13.40 7.18 5.62
N ALA A 136 -13.90 6.00 5.99
CA ALA A 136 -13.40 5.27 7.16
C ALA A 136 -11.95 4.81 6.97
N ALA A 137 -11.62 4.26 5.80
CA ALA A 137 -10.27 3.83 5.44
C ALA A 137 -9.28 4.99 5.46
N SER A 138 -9.67 6.18 4.98
CA SER A 138 -8.83 7.38 5.10
C SER A 138 -8.46 7.68 6.55
N ARG A 139 -9.45 7.68 7.46
CA ARG A 139 -9.21 7.92 8.90
C ARG A 139 -8.36 6.82 9.54
N LEU A 140 -8.51 5.58 9.10
CA LEU A 140 -7.69 4.45 9.58
C LEU A 140 -6.23 4.59 9.12
N SER A 141 -6.02 5.03 7.87
CA SER A 141 -4.70 5.21 7.28
C SER A 141 -3.91 6.38 7.88
N ALA A 142 -4.60 7.43 8.36
CA ALA A 142 -3.99 8.64 8.90
C ALA A 142 -3.59 8.56 10.39
N ARG A 143 -3.75 7.39 11.06
CA ARG A 143 -3.52 7.28 12.50
C ARG A 143 -2.02 7.48 12.89
N PRO A 144 -1.70 8.40 13.81
CA PRO A 144 -0.35 8.56 14.35
C PRO A 144 0.09 7.32 15.16
N GLY A 145 1.39 7.02 15.19
CA GLY A 145 1.94 5.86 15.94
C GLY A 145 2.05 4.57 15.13
N GLY A 146 2.00 4.69 13.79
CA GLY A 146 1.98 3.59 12.83
C GLY A 146 2.97 2.47 13.11
N ARG A 147 4.23 2.72 13.49
CA ARG A 147 5.21 1.62 13.63
C ARG A 147 4.88 0.58 14.71
N VAL A 148 4.34 0.99 15.87
CA VAL A 148 3.99 0.07 16.97
C VAL A 148 2.65 -0.62 16.69
N MET A 149 1.62 0.17 16.36
CA MET A 149 0.29 -0.34 16.04
C MET A 149 0.26 -1.16 14.73
N ALA A 150 1.13 -0.86 13.77
CA ALA A 150 1.34 -1.65 12.55
C ALA A 150 1.95 -3.00 12.82
N LYS A 151 2.94 -3.06 13.71
CA LYS A 151 3.51 -4.34 14.14
C LYS A 151 2.46 -5.18 14.86
N MET A 152 1.64 -4.56 15.73
CA MET A 152 0.59 -5.24 16.49
C MET A 152 -0.58 -5.72 15.62
N ARG A 153 -1.07 -4.89 14.69
CA ARG A 153 -2.20 -5.22 13.81
C ARG A 153 -1.79 -5.90 12.49
N LYS A 154 -0.49 -6.11 12.26
CA LYS A 154 0.07 -6.50 10.96
C LYS A 154 -0.42 -5.56 9.83
N VAL A 155 -0.49 -4.24 10.06
CA VAL A 155 -0.87 -3.31 8.99
C VAL A 155 0.27 -3.15 7.98
N GLY A 156 -0.10 -3.16 6.70
CA GLY A 156 0.81 -3.14 5.56
C GLY A 156 0.84 -1.77 4.90
N ALA A 157 0.61 -1.75 3.59
CA ALA A 157 0.54 -0.49 2.85
C ALA A 157 -0.63 0.38 3.33
N LEU A 158 -0.40 1.70 3.27
CA LEU A 158 -1.33 2.74 3.67
C LEU A 158 -1.76 2.65 5.15
N GLY A 159 -1.01 1.95 6.00
CA GLY A 159 -1.41 1.71 7.39
C GLY A 159 -2.68 0.85 7.53
N LEU A 160 -3.04 0.08 6.51
CA LEU A 160 -4.24 -0.76 6.47
C LEU A 160 -3.91 -2.25 6.60
N THR A 161 -4.80 -3.02 7.24
CA THR A 161 -4.74 -4.49 7.28
C THR A 161 -5.05 -5.09 5.91
N PRO A 162 -4.70 -6.37 5.64
CA PRO A 162 -5.00 -7.00 4.34
C PRO A 162 -6.47 -6.91 3.93
N VAL A 163 -7.41 -7.13 4.86
CA VAL A 163 -8.85 -7.05 4.59
C VAL A 163 -9.29 -5.61 4.34
N GLU A 164 -8.73 -4.62 5.06
CA GLU A 164 -9.05 -3.20 4.82
C GLU A 164 -8.52 -2.73 3.45
N ARG A 165 -7.30 -3.14 3.06
CA ARG A 165 -6.75 -2.85 1.72
C ARG A 165 -7.59 -3.48 0.62
N LEU A 166 -8.02 -4.74 0.80
CA LEU A 166 -8.88 -5.43 -0.16
C LEU A 166 -10.22 -4.70 -0.31
N ALA A 167 -10.84 -4.28 0.79
CA ALA A 167 -12.07 -3.51 0.73
C ALA A 167 -11.88 -2.17 -0.01
N VAL A 168 -10.75 -1.48 0.17
CA VAL A 168 -10.41 -0.28 -0.61
C VAL A 168 -10.22 -0.62 -2.10
N GLU A 169 -9.56 -1.73 -2.42
CA GLU A 169 -9.36 -2.17 -3.81
C GLU A 169 -10.68 -2.47 -4.50
N MET A 170 -11.58 -3.21 -3.84
CA MET A 170 -12.93 -3.50 -4.34
C MET A 170 -13.75 -2.24 -4.54
N ALA A 171 -13.72 -1.33 -3.56
CA ALA A 171 -14.37 -0.02 -3.63
C ALA A 171 -13.93 0.79 -4.85
N LEU A 172 -12.62 0.83 -5.12
CA LEU A 172 -12.07 1.56 -6.26
C LEU A 172 -12.40 0.90 -7.60
N HIS A 173 -12.54 -0.44 -7.63
CA HIS A 173 -12.96 -1.16 -8.84
C HIS A 173 -14.45 -0.91 -9.14
N GLU A 174 -15.33 -1.00 -8.13
CA GLU A 174 -16.76 -0.75 -8.32
C GLU A 174 -17.01 0.66 -8.89
N ASP A 175 -16.32 1.67 -8.39
CA ASP A 175 -16.40 3.04 -8.92
C ASP A 175 -15.92 3.16 -10.37
N ALA A 176 -14.93 2.36 -10.77
CA ALA A 176 -14.42 2.35 -12.14
C ALA A 176 -15.38 1.60 -13.08
N GLU A 177 -15.86 0.42 -12.66
CA GLU A 177 -16.84 -0.39 -13.37
C GLU A 177 -18.14 0.40 -13.59
N ARG A 178 -18.63 1.10 -12.56
CA ARG A 178 -19.80 1.96 -12.66
C ARG A 178 -19.66 3.02 -13.75
N LYS A 179 -18.52 3.72 -13.79
CA LYS A 179 -18.24 4.76 -14.81
C LYS A 179 -18.16 4.19 -16.23
N ILE A 180 -17.62 2.99 -16.37
CA ILE A 180 -17.56 2.30 -17.67
C ILE A 180 -18.96 1.92 -18.11
N LEU A 181 -19.75 1.29 -17.24
CA LEU A 181 -21.14 0.90 -17.52
C LEU A 181 -22.02 2.11 -17.86
N GLU A 182 -21.86 3.22 -17.15
CA GLU A 182 -22.56 4.48 -17.46
C GLU A 182 -22.21 5.00 -18.87
N GLY A 183 -20.93 4.90 -19.27
CA GLY A 183 -20.49 5.24 -20.61
C GLY A 183 -21.05 4.31 -21.69
N GLU A 184 -21.06 3.00 -21.44
CA GLU A 184 -21.63 2.01 -22.35
C GLU A 184 -23.14 2.22 -22.52
N LEU A 185 -23.88 2.51 -21.44
CA LEU A 185 -25.30 2.81 -21.50
C LEU A 185 -25.59 4.09 -22.30
N ALA A 186 -24.77 5.13 -22.14
CA ALA A 186 -24.88 6.35 -22.93
C ALA A 186 -24.72 6.06 -24.44
N HIS A 187 -23.72 5.25 -24.80
CA HIS A 187 -23.50 4.84 -26.18
C HIS A 187 -24.67 4.02 -26.75
N LEU A 188 -25.20 3.07 -25.98
CA LEU A 188 -26.36 2.27 -26.39
C LEU A 188 -27.63 3.12 -26.56
N ALA A 189 -27.84 4.11 -25.69
CA ALA A 189 -28.96 5.04 -25.81
C ALA A 189 -28.88 5.88 -27.09
N GLU A 190 -27.69 6.35 -27.46
CA GLU A 190 -27.47 7.05 -28.74
C GLU A 190 -27.73 6.14 -29.95
N ALA A 191 -27.23 4.90 -29.91
CA ALA A 191 -27.45 3.93 -30.99
C ALA A 191 -28.93 3.57 -31.15
N TRP A 192 -29.66 3.42 -30.03
CA TRP A 192 -31.09 3.17 -30.04
C TRP A 192 -31.86 4.34 -30.65
N LYS A 193 -31.53 5.58 -30.27
CA LYS A 193 -32.14 6.78 -30.85
C LYS A 193 -31.89 6.87 -32.36
N ALA A 194 -30.68 6.59 -32.82
CA ALA A 194 -30.36 6.59 -34.25
C ALA A 194 -31.16 5.52 -35.01
N ALA A 195 -31.37 4.34 -34.42
CA ALA A 195 -32.20 3.29 -35.01
C ALA A 195 -33.67 3.70 -35.09
N GLU A 196 -34.21 4.37 -34.07
CA GLU A 196 -35.57 4.91 -34.09
C GLU A 196 -35.74 5.98 -35.19
N GLU A 197 -34.75 6.86 -35.37
CA GLU A 197 -34.76 7.86 -36.44
C GLU A 197 -34.79 7.21 -37.84
N ILE A 198 -34.01 6.14 -38.04
CA ILE A 198 -34.02 5.38 -39.31
C ILE A 198 -35.38 4.70 -39.53
N ALA A 199 -35.95 4.07 -38.50
CA ALA A 199 -37.24 3.42 -38.59
C ALA A 199 -38.36 4.42 -38.94
N ALA A 200 -38.35 5.60 -38.31
CA ALA A 200 -39.31 6.66 -38.62
C ALA A 200 -39.20 7.17 -40.06
N ILE A 201 -37.98 7.23 -40.63
CA ILE A 201 -37.80 7.56 -42.04
C ILE A 201 -38.37 6.46 -42.94
N ALA A 202 -38.14 5.18 -42.58
CA ALA A 202 -38.62 4.04 -43.34
C ALA A 202 -40.15 3.93 -43.36
N ASP A 203 -40.83 4.27 -42.25
CA ASP A 203 -42.29 4.25 -42.15
C ASP A 203 -43.00 5.34 -42.98
N VAL A 204 -42.27 6.38 -43.40
CA VAL A 204 -42.79 7.53 -44.18
C VAL A 204 -42.55 7.37 -45.70
N LEU A 205 -41.85 6.31 -46.12
CA LEU A 205 -41.58 5.97 -47.53
C LEU A 205 -42.55 4.92 -48.08
#